data_AF-A0A935EXV7-F1
#
_entry.id   AF-A0A935EXV7-F1
#
_cell.length_a   1.000
_cell.length_b   1.000
_cell.length_c   1.000
_cell.angle_alpha   90.00
_cell.angle_beta   90.00
_cell.angle_gamma   90.00
#
_symmetry.space_group_name_H-M   'P 1'
#
loop_
_entity.id
_entity.type
_entity.pdbx_description
1 polymer ?
#
loop_
_entity_poly.entity_id
_entity_poly.type
_entity_poly.pdbx_seq_one_letter_code
_entity_poly.pdbx_strand_id
1 'polypeptide(L)'
;MSKERMIRIGTFEIFRAGEFYNLRHERWNDRDMVVLDFRPNPAFRPENHIYAPMGHLAGTVWIDAADRVTAKLYAFLAEDSERKTVAFAVEYSRMPDGIWLATLTRVNAAANPQVFNDLNYEWISEKSNYQRFSAQAGEAKIGIPMPKP
;
A
#
# COMPACT_ATOMS: atom_id res chain seq x y z
N MET A 1 7.90 26.29 8.91
CA MET A 1 8.18 24.85 8.78
C MET A 1 6.86 24.10 8.79
N SER A 2 6.40 23.64 7.64
CA SER A 2 5.19 22.81 7.55
C SER A 2 5.46 21.51 8.30
N LYS A 3 4.57 21.12 9.23
CA LYS A 3 4.56 19.73 9.73
C LYS A 3 4.26 18.88 8.50
N GLU A 4 5.25 18.20 7.94
CA GLU A 4 5.03 17.11 7.01
C GLU A 4 4.12 16.10 7.71
N ARG A 5 2.81 16.19 7.44
CA ARG A 5 1.91 15.07 7.72
C ARG A 5 2.32 14.01 6.72
N MET A 6 3.06 13.02 7.21
CA MET A 6 3.32 11.79 6.48
C MET A 6 1.97 11.23 6.02
N ILE A 7 1.70 11.31 4.72
CA ILE A 7 0.49 10.73 4.14
C ILE A 7 0.75 9.22 4.09
N ARG A 8 0.03 8.48 4.92
CA ARG A 8 0.05 7.02 4.87
C ARG A 8 -0.92 6.58 3.77
N ILE A 9 -0.38 6.27 2.60
CA ILE A 9 -1.12 5.61 1.53
C ILE A 9 -0.91 4.11 1.71
N GLY A 10 -2.00 3.38 1.94
CA GLY A 10 -1.98 1.93 2.16
C GLY A 10 -3.27 1.29 1.69
N THR A 11 -3.29 -0.04 1.65
CA THR A 11 -4.42 -0.83 1.14
C THR A 11 -5.72 -0.61 1.93
N PHE A 12 -5.61 -0.23 3.20
CA PHE A 12 -6.75 0.05 4.08
C PHE A 12 -7.72 1.09 3.51
N GLU A 13 -7.21 2.14 2.86
CA GLU A 13 -8.09 3.18 2.32
C GLU A 13 -8.88 2.69 1.10
N ILE A 14 -8.33 1.74 0.33
CA ILE A 14 -9.08 1.05 -0.72
C ILE A 14 -10.15 0.15 -0.13
N PHE A 15 -9.87 -0.55 0.97
CA PHE A 15 -10.89 -1.35 1.67
C PHE A 15 -12.05 -0.52 2.20
N ARG A 16 -11.82 0.75 2.53
CA ARG A 16 -12.88 1.69 2.92
C ARG A 16 -13.62 2.30 1.74
N ALA A 17 -12.90 2.62 0.67
CA ALA A 17 -13.45 3.31 -0.50
C ALA A 17 -14.07 2.36 -1.54
N GLY A 18 -13.79 1.05 -1.45
CA GLY A 18 -14.20 0.06 -2.44
C GLY A 18 -15.40 -0.80 -2.02
N GLU A 19 -16.21 -1.17 -3.00
CA GLU A 19 -17.14 -2.29 -2.95
C GLU A 19 -16.47 -3.48 -3.66
N PHE A 20 -16.38 -4.64 -2.99
CA PHE A 20 -15.64 -5.80 -3.47
C PHE A 20 -16.56 -6.86 -4.06
N TYR A 21 -16.15 -7.45 -5.18
CA TYR A 21 -16.92 -8.45 -5.92
C TYR A 21 -15.99 -9.40 -6.69
N ASN A 22 -16.59 -10.36 -7.40
CA ASN A 22 -15.86 -11.34 -8.23
C ASN A 22 -14.78 -12.12 -7.46
N LEU A 23 -15.19 -12.72 -6.33
CA LEU A 23 -14.32 -13.58 -5.51
C LEU A 23 -13.86 -14.78 -6.31
N ARG A 24 -12.54 -14.99 -6.35
CA ARG A 24 -11.91 -16.14 -6.97
C ARG A 24 -10.62 -16.52 -6.25
N HIS A 25 -10.09 -17.69 -6.59
CA HIS A 25 -8.80 -18.15 -6.10
C HIS A 25 -7.80 -18.16 -7.25
N GLU A 26 -6.60 -17.65 -6.99
CA GLU A 26 -5.48 -17.67 -7.94
C GLU A 26 -4.20 -18.11 -7.22
N ARG A 27 -3.19 -18.55 -7.98
CA ARG A 27 -1.84 -18.76 -7.43
C ARG A 27 -0.93 -17.61 -7.80
N TRP A 28 -0.20 -17.09 -6.83
CA TRP A 28 0.80 -16.05 -7.02
C TRP A 28 2.00 -16.32 -6.10
N ASN A 29 3.22 -16.29 -6.65
CA ASN A 29 4.46 -16.62 -5.94
C ASN A 29 4.34 -17.93 -5.13
N ASP A 30 3.83 -18.98 -5.77
CA ASP A 30 3.58 -20.32 -5.21
C ASP A 30 2.59 -20.39 -4.03
N ARG A 31 1.85 -19.31 -3.76
CA ARG A 31 0.89 -19.22 -2.66
C ARG A 31 -0.53 -19.05 -3.17
N ASP A 32 -1.51 -19.58 -2.42
CA ASP A 32 -2.92 -19.45 -2.75
C ASP A 32 -3.44 -18.07 -2.32
N MET A 33 -4.09 -17.38 -3.26
CA MET A 33 -4.64 -16.05 -3.07
C MET A 33 -6.16 -16.08 -3.13
N VAL A 34 -6.80 -15.35 -2.21
CA VAL A 34 -8.18 -14.87 -2.39
C VAL A 34 -8.11 -13.58 -3.18
N VAL A 35 -8.75 -13.56 -4.35
CA VAL A 35 -8.71 -12.43 -5.27
C VAL A 35 -10.09 -11.83 -5.41
N LEU A 36 -10.16 -10.51 -5.29
CA LEU A 36 -11.39 -9.74 -5.38
C LEU A 36 -11.15 -8.56 -6.31
N ASP A 37 -12.11 -8.31 -7.20
CA ASP A 37 -12.17 -7.03 -7.88
C ASP A 37 -12.89 -6.02 -6.98
N PHE A 38 -12.60 -4.74 -7.17
CA PHE A 38 -13.27 -3.67 -6.46
C PHE A 38 -13.61 -2.51 -7.39
N ARG A 39 -14.66 -1.79 -7.02
CA ARG A 39 -15.11 -0.55 -7.67
C ARG A 39 -15.41 0.50 -6.60
N PRO A 40 -15.54 1.79 -6.95
CA PRO A 40 -15.94 2.82 -6.01
C PRO A 40 -17.21 2.46 -5.23
N ASN A 41 -17.16 2.60 -3.90
CA ASN A 41 -18.33 2.53 -3.04
C ASN A 41 -19.02 3.91 -3.03
N PRO A 42 -20.27 4.03 -3.52
CA PRO A 42 -20.98 5.32 -3.55
C PRO A 42 -21.30 5.88 -2.16
N ALA A 43 -21.26 5.05 -1.12
CA ALA A 43 -21.43 5.47 0.27
C ALA A 43 -20.12 5.98 0.92
N PHE A 44 -18.97 5.84 0.24
CA PHE A 44 -17.70 6.32 0.78
C PHE A 44 -17.74 7.84 0.97
N ARG A 45 -17.30 8.28 2.14
CA ARG A 45 -17.12 9.69 2.48
C ARG A 45 -15.69 9.85 3.02
N PRO A 46 -14.79 10.51 2.27
CA PRO A 46 -13.40 10.64 2.71
C PRO A 46 -13.34 11.54 3.94
N GLU A 47 -12.55 11.15 4.95
CA GLU A 47 -12.37 11.94 6.18
C GLU A 47 -11.72 13.30 5.92
N ASN A 48 -10.94 13.40 4.84
CA ASN A 48 -10.34 14.63 4.35
C ASN A 48 -10.04 14.51 2.85
N HIS A 49 -9.74 15.65 2.21
CA HIS A 49 -9.50 15.72 0.77
C HIS A 49 -8.37 14.80 0.27
N ILE A 50 -7.35 14.50 1.09
CA ILE A 50 -6.21 13.66 0.69
C ILE A 50 -6.67 12.24 0.33
N TYR A 51 -7.76 11.75 0.94
CA TYR A 51 -8.31 10.43 0.67
C TYR A 51 -9.43 10.41 -0.38
N ALA A 52 -9.88 11.58 -0.85
CA ALA A 52 -10.88 11.68 -1.91
C ALA A 52 -10.54 10.87 -3.17
N PRO A 53 -9.27 10.82 -3.65
CA PRO A 53 -8.92 10.07 -4.85
C PRO A 53 -9.26 8.58 -4.77
N MET A 54 -9.29 7.99 -3.57
CA MET A 54 -9.60 6.56 -3.38
C MET A 54 -11.03 6.21 -3.84
N GLY A 55 -11.96 7.18 -3.77
CA GLY A 55 -13.34 7.02 -4.25
C GLY A 55 -13.47 7.01 -5.78
N HIS A 56 -12.37 7.18 -6.52
CA HIS A 56 -12.35 7.15 -7.99
C HIS A 56 -11.61 5.94 -8.54
N LEU A 57 -11.18 5.02 -7.67
CA LEU A 57 -10.36 3.87 -8.05
C LEU A 57 -11.18 2.58 -8.15
N ALA A 58 -10.88 1.81 -9.19
CA ALA A 58 -11.34 0.44 -9.38
C ALA A 58 -10.14 -0.47 -9.65
N GLY A 59 -10.24 -1.75 -9.36
CA GLY A 59 -9.09 -2.62 -9.54
C GLY A 59 -9.28 -4.02 -8.98
N THR A 60 -8.16 -4.62 -8.58
CA THR A 60 -8.11 -5.98 -8.06
C THR A 60 -7.16 -6.04 -6.88
N VAL A 61 -7.53 -6.78 -5.84
CA VAL A 61 -6.72 -7.09 -4.66
C VAL A 61 -6.52 -8.60 -4.55
N TRP A 62 -5.28 -9.00 -4.24
CA TRP A 62 -4.87 -10.36 -3.94
C TRP A 62 -4.51 -10.43 -2.46
N ILE A 63 -5.21 -11.29 -1.73
CA ILE A 63 -5.02 -11.51 -0.29
C ILE A 63 -4.48 -12.91 -0.13
N ASP A 64 -3.34 -13.06 0.54
CA ASP A 64 -2.79 -14.38 0.85
C ASP A 64 -3.77 -15.17 1.71
N ALA A 65 -4.16 -16.36 1.26
CA ALA A 65 -5.21 -17.15 1.92
C ALA A 65 -4.78 -17.66 3.30
N ALA A 66 -3.49 -17.92 3.50
CA ALA A 66 -2.95 -18.45 4.75
C ALA A 66 -2.71 -17.34 5.79
N ASP A 67 -2.00 -16.28 5.39
CA ASP A 67 -1.59 -15.20 6.30
C ASP A 67 -2.63 -14.08 6.41
N ARG A 68 -3.61 -14.03 5.50
CA ARG A 68 -4.67 -13.00 5.43
C ARG A 68 -4.12 -11.58 5.29
N VAL A 69 -3.02 -11.44 4.57
CA VAL A 69 -2.35 -10.16 4.28
C VAL A 69 -2.54 -9.82 2.81
N THR A 70 -2.72 -8.53 2.48
CA THR A 70 -2.70 -8.09 1.08
C THR A 70 -1.34 -8.35 0.46
N ALA A 71 -1.28 -9.27 -0.48
CA ALA A 71 -0.08 -9.62 -1.22
C ALA A 71 0.17 -8.62 -2.37
N LYS A 72 -0.92 -8.19 -3.02
CA LYS A 72 -0.86 -7.28 -4.17
C LYS A 72 -2.17 -6.52 -4.32
N LEU A 73 -2.11 -5.29 -4.80
CA LEU A 73 -3.27 -4.51 -5.19
C LEU A 73 -2.90 -3.61 -6.35
N TYR A 74 -3.66 -3.70 -7.44
CA TYR A 74 -3.56 -2.78 -8.58
C TYR A 74 -4.87 -2.04 -8.76
N ALA A 75 -4.78 -0.72 -8.88
CA ALA A 75 -5.90 0.17 -9.08
C ALA A 75 -5.69 1.08 -10.28
N PHE A 76 -6.79 1.34 -10.95
CA PHE A 76 -6.94 2.18 -12.13
C PHE A 76 -8.02 3.22 -11.80
N LEU A 77 -8.11 4.27 -12.59
CA LEU A 77 -9.31 5.11 -12.53
C LEU A 77 -10.53 4.27 -12.94
N ALA A 78 -11.64 4.44 -12.22
CA ALA A 78 -12.87 3.72 -12.52
C ALA A 78 -13.44 4.05 -13.92
N GLU A 79 -13.11 5.24 -14.45
CA GLU A 79 -13.45 5.65 -15.81
C GLU A 79 -12.52 5.08 -16.89
N ASP A 80 -11.32 4.59 -16.52
CA ASP A 80 -10.41 3.89 -17.43
C ASP A 80 -10.84 2.42 -17.58
N SER A 81 -11.86 2.20 -18.40
CA SER A 81 -12.43 0.88 -18.67
C SER A 81 -11.44 -0.10 -19.29
N GLU A 82 -10.42 0.40 -19.98
CA GLU A 82 -9.37 -0.39 -20.62
C GLU A 82 -8.21 -0.69 -19.66
N ARG A 83 -8.22 -0.11 -18.45
CA ARG A 83 -7.18 -0.29 -17.41
C ARG A 83 -5.77 -0.04 -17.96
N LYS A 84 -5.63 0.97 -18.82
CA LYS A 84 -4.37 1.31 -19.50
C LYS A 84 -3.33 1.87 -18.54
N THR A 85 -3.76 2.65 -17.56
CA THR A 85 -2.84 3.36 -16.66
C THR A 85 -3.07 2.98 -15.22
N VAL A 86 -2.08 2.30 -14.62
CA VAL A 86 -2.10 2.00 -13.19
C VAL A 86 -1.96 3.30 -12.41
N ALA A 87 -2.99 3.64 -11.66
CA ALA A 87 -3.04 4.84 -10.82
C ALA A 87 -2.43 4.58 -9.44
N PHE A 88 -2.63 3.37 -8.91
CA PHE A 88 -2.04 2.92 -7.64
C PHE A 88 -1.66 1.45 -7.71
N ALA A 89 -0.45 1.12 -7.25
CA ALA A 89 -0.03 -0.27 -7.11
C ALA A 89 0.72 -0.49 -5.81
N VAL A 90 0.49 -1.63 -5.19
CA VAL A 90 1.36 -2.17 -4.14
C VAL A 90 1.57 -3.66 -4.35
N GLU A 91 2.78 -4.11 -4.07
CA GLU A 91 3.11 -5.53 -3.97
C GLU A 91 3.93 -5.76 -2.71
N TYR A 92 3.66 -6.88 -2.06
CA TYR A 92 4.37 -7.35 -0.87
C TYR A 92 4.87 -8.77 -1.10
N SER A 93 6.10 -9.02 -0.68
CA SER A 93 6.65 -10.37 -0.64
C SER A 93 6.75 -10.85 0.80
N ARG A 94 6.38 -12.11 1.00
CA ARG A 94 6.57 -12.80 2.28
C ARG A 94 8.01 -13.27 2.42
N MET A 95 8.65 -12.86 3.50
CA MET A 95 9.99 -13.31 3.88
C MET A 95 9.93 -14.72 4.52
N PRO A 96 11.07 -15.45 4.58
CA PRO A 96 11.11 -16.78 5.20
C PRO A 96 10.62 -16.81 6.65
N ASP A 97 10.82 -15.72 7.39
CA ASP A 97 10.37 -15.56 8.79
C ASP A 97 8.90 -15.13 8.93
N GLY A 98 8.17 -15.02 7.82
CA GLY A 98 6.75 -14.67 7.79
C GLY A 98 6.43 -13.18 7.76
N ILE A 99 7.42 -12.31 7.75
CA ILE A 99 7.20 -10.87 7.62
C ILE A 99 6.89 -10.54 6.15
N TRP A 100 5.85 -9.74 5.91
CA TRP A 100 5.52 -9.23 4.57
C TRP A 100 6.13 -7.83 4.37
N LEU A 101 6.91 -7.66 3.30
CA LEU A 101 7.60 -6.40 3.00
C LEU A 101 7.25 -5.91 1.60
N ALA A 102 7.01 -4.61 1.47
CA ALA A 102 6.57 -3.98 0.22
C ALA A 102 7.67 -4.03 -0.84
N THR A 103 7.51 -4.80 -1.92
CA THR A 103 8.48 -4.85 -3.02
C THR A 103 8.24 -3.75 -4.06
N LEU A 104 6.99 -3.32 -4.22
CA LEU A 104 6.60 -2.25 -5.12
C LEU A 104 5.58 -1.33 -4.42
N THR A 105 5.73 -0.03 -4.63
CA THR A 105 4.65 0.93 -4.43
C THR A 105 4.68 1.94 -5.56
N ARG A 106 3.53 2.19 -6.19
CA ARG A 106 3.36 3.19 -7.24
C ARG A 106 2.14 4.04 -6.95
N VAL A 107 2.29 5.35 -7.17
CA VAL A 107 1.20 6.34 -7.22
C VAL A 107 1.44 7.16 -8.47
N ASN A 108 0.50 7.16 -9.41
CA ASN A 108 0.55 7.96 -10.62
C ASN A 108 -0.58 9.00 -10.62
N ALA A 109 -0.33 10.12 -9.95
CA ALA A 109 -1.26 11.24 -9.90
C ALA A 109 -1.18 12.10 -11.18
N ALA A 110 0.00 12.17 -11.80
CA ALA A 110 0.26 12.93 -13.02
C ALA A 110 -0.62 12.52 -14.22
N ALA A 111 -1.06 11.26 -14.28
CA ALA A 111 -1.96 10.80 -15.33
C ALA A 111 -3.33 11.48 -15.27
N ASN A 112 -3.82 11.85 -14.08
CA ASN A 112 -5.13 12.46 -13.89
C ASN A 112 -5.16 13.44 -12.69
N PRO A 113 -4.48 14.59 -12.78
CA PRO A 113 -4.25 15.45 -11.62
C PRO A 113 -5.54 15.92 -10.93
N GLN A 114 -6.62 16.16 -11.67
CA GLN A 114 -7.91 16.59 -11.12
C GLN A 114 -8.50 15.59 -10.12
N VAL A 115 -8.36 14.29 -10.38
CA VAL A 115 -8.81 13.23 -9.44
C VAL A 115 -7.92 13.19 -8.19
N PHE A 116 -6.65 13.57 -8.33
CA PHE A 116 -5.65 13.52 -7.28
C PHE A 116 -5.42 14.88 -6.58
N ASN A 117 -6.44 15.75 -6.53
CA ASN A 117 -6.36 17.08 -5.91
C ASN A 117 -5.27 17.98 -6.55
N ASP A 118 -5.24 18.03 -7.87
CA ASP A 118 -4.28 18.77 -8.71
C ASP A 118 -2.81 18.37 -8.53
N LEU A 119 -2.59 17.22 -7.91
CA LEU A 119 -1.27 16.65 -7.69
C LEU A 119 -0.72 16.11 -9.01
N ASN A 120 0.38 16.69 -9.48
CA ASN A 120 1.03 16.29 -10.72
C ASN A 120 2.40 15.67 -10.44
N TYR A 121 2.40 14.46 -9.88
CA TYR A 121 3.62 13.67 -9.74
C TYR A 121 3.36 12.19 -9.99
N GLU A 122 4.43 11.49 -10.35
CA GLU A 122 4.50 10.04 -10.28
C GLU A 122 5.55 9.65 -9.25
N TRP A 123 5.19 8.71 -8.37
CA TRP A 123 6.10 8.13 -7.40
C TRP A 123 6.10 6.62 -7.54
N ILE A 124 7.30 6.06 -7.70
CA ILE A 124 7.55 4.62 -7.75
C ILE A 124 8.65 4.32 -6.74
N SER A 125 8.42 3.31 -5.91
CA SER A 125 9.42 2.74 -5.01
C SER A 125 9.48 1.24 -5.23
N GLU A 126 10.65 0.76 -5.62
CA GLU A 126 10.96 -0.65 -5.72
C GLU A 126 12.00 -1.02 -4.65
N LYS A 127 11.78 -2.14 -3.98
CA LYS A 127 12.65 -2.63 -2.91
C LYS A 127 12.91 -4.11 -3.12
N SER A 128 14.17 -4.49 -3.05
CA SER A 128 14.64 -5.84 -3.25
C SER A 128 15.79 -6.15 -2.27
N ASN A 129 16.27 -7.40 -2.28
CA ASN A 129 17.42 -7.84 -1.48
C ASN A 129 17.27 -7.57 0.02
N TYR A 130 16.10 -7.91 0.57
CA TYR A 130 15.82 -7.74 2.00
C TYR A 130 16.80 -8.51 2.87
N GLN A 131 17.46 -7.80 3.79
CA GLN A 131 18.37 -8.37 4.78
C GLN A 131 17.84 -8.09 6.18
N ARG A 132 17.74 -9.14 6.98
CA ARG A 132 17.39 -9.04 8.40
C ARG A 132 18.67 -8.96 9.22
N PHE A 133 18.83 -7.85 9.94
CA PHE A 133 19.88 -7.70 10.95
C PHE A 133 19.27 -7.96 12.33
N SER A 134 19.93 -8.79 13.13
CA SER A 134 19.57 -8.98 14.53
C SER A 134 20.72 -8.44 15.38
N ALA A 135 20.43 -7.45 16.22
CA ALA A 135 21.39 -6.92 17.18
C ALA A 135 21.00 -7.39 18.58
N GLN A 136 21.93 -8.03 19.28
CA GLN A 136 21.84 -8.20 20.73
C GLN A 136 22.64 -7.07 21.37
N ALA A 137 21.99 -6.25 22.19
CA ALA A 137 22.73 -5.48 23.17
C ALA A 137 23.26 -6.47 24.20
N GLY A 138 24.59 -6.58 24.34
CA GLY A 138 25.17 -7.21 25.52
C GLY A 138 24.83 -6.43 26.80
N GLU A 139 25.39 -6.82 27.94
CA GLU A 139 25.31 -6.06 29.20
C GLU A 139 25.99 -4.68 29.06
N ALA A 140 25.32 -3.74 28.39
CA ALA A 140 25.75 -2.36 28.36
C ALA A 140 25.53 -1.78 29.77
N LYS A 141 26.57 -1.83 30.60
CA LYS A 141 26.61 -1.08 31.86
C LYS A 141 26.64 0.40 31.50
N ILE A 142 25.50 1.07 31.63
CA ILE A 142 25.42 2.52 31.58
C ILE A 142 26.21 3.03 32.79
N GLY A 143 27.41 3.57 32.53
CA GLY A 143 28.20 4.24 33.55
C GLY A 143 27.44 5.46 34.09
N ILE A 144 27.57 5.72 35.39
CA ILE A 144 26.99 6.91 36.02
C ILE A 144 27.58 8.15 35.32
N PRO A 145 26.75 9.11 34.86
CA PRO A 145 27.26 10.32 34.23
C PRO A 145 28.21 11.05 35.18
N MET A 146 29.41 11.39 34.70
CA MET A 146 30.32 12.22 35.51
C MET A 146 29.68 13.61 35.71
N PRO A 147 29.75 14.18 36.94
CA PRO A 147 29.25 15.52 37.19
C PRO A 147 30.01 16.51 36.31
N LYS A 148 29.28 17.48 35.76
CA LYS A 148 29.85 18.54 34.92
C LYS A 148 30.80 19.41 35.77
N PRO A 149 31.93 19.86 35.17
CA PRO A 149 32.83 20.82 35.81
C PRO A 149 32.16 22.19 36.02
#